data_AF-A0A8I0PGT7-F1
#
_entry.id   AF-A0A8I0PGT7-F1
#
_cell.length_a   1.000
_cell.length_b   1.000
_cell.length_c   1.000
_cell.angle_alpha   90.00
_cell.angle_beta   90.00
_cell.angle_gamma   90.00
#
_symmetry.space_group_name_H-M   'P 1'
#
loop_
_entity.id
_entity.type
_entity.pdbx_description
1 polymer ?
#
loop_
_entity_poly.entity_id
_entity_poly.type
_entity_poly.pdbx_seq_one_letter_code
_entity_poly.pdbx_strand_id
1 'polypeptide(L)'
;MNAATRCRMHGGASPQAKTAAVRRQTEADVQKLLADLDVTPVGDPLAALLKLGGQVLAWQEATARLVNELESIRFRAANGTEQLRAEVTLFERATDRACSVLATIARLNIDERLTAVSERQAEAVIGAIEAGLTAAGVSGDRMIDARRAAAQHLRLVDGPS
;
A
#
# COMPACT_ATOMS: atom_id res chain seq x y z
N MET A 1 34.00 11.78 12.75
CA MET A 1 34.78 11.82 11.49
C MET A 1 34.48 13.14 10.80
N ASN A 2 35.48 14.03 10.69
CA ASN A 2 35.27 15.44 10.34
C ASN A 2 35.04 15.63 8.83
N ALA A 3 33.92 16.27 8.46
CA ALA A 3 33.69 16.79 7.12
C ALA A 3 34.63 17.98 6.87
N ALA A 4 35.65 17.81 6.03
CA ALA A 4 36.54 18.89 5.63
C ALA A 4 35.75 19.97 4.87
N THR A 5 35.61 21.16 5.46
CA THR A 5 34.92 22.29 4.84
C THR A 5 35.77 22.81 3.68
N ARG A 6 35.30 22.64 2.43
CA ARG A 6 36.01 23.14 1.25
C ARG A 6 35.75 24.64 1.09
N CYS A 7 36.80 25.44 1.07
CA CYS A 7 36.69 26.86 0.81
C CYS A 7 36.27 27.14 -0.64
N ARG A 8 35.64 28.31 -0.85
CA ARG A 8 35.06 28.74 -2.15
C ARG A 8 36.04 28.57 -3.32
N MET A 9 37.31 28.84 -3.07
CA MET A 9 38.39 28.78 -4.08
C MET A 9 38.98 27.37 -4.28
N HIS A 10 38.84 26.45 -3.32
CA HIS A 10 39.29 25.06 -3.46
C HIS A 10 38.09 24.12 -3.65
N GLY A 11 37.36 24.35 -4.74
CA GLY A 11 36.28 23.48 -5.19
C GLY A 11 34.93 23.69 -4.50
N GLY A 12 34.80 24.65 -3.57
CA GLY A 12 33.51 25.02 -2.98
C GLY A 12 32.57 25.78 -3.94
N ALA A 13 33.12 26.49 -4.93
CA ALA A 13 32.35 27.21 -5.95
C ALA A 13 32.10 26.43 -7.24
N SER A 14 32.55 25.18 -7.33
CA SER A 14 32.36 24.38 -8.54
C SER A 14 30.87 24.13 -8.79
N PRO A 15 30.43 23.99 -10.06
CA PRO A 15 29.04 23.65 -10.37
C PRO A 15 28.55 22.41 -9.62
N GLN A 16 29.41 21.38 -9.49
CA GLN A 16 29.08 20.15 -8.77
C GLN A 16 28.89 20.37 -7.27
N ALA A 17 29.73 21.21 -6.65
CA ALA A 17 29.61 21.55 -5.24
C ALA A 17 28.34 22.38 -4.94
N LYS A 18 27.98 23.28 -5.86
CA LYS A 18 26.73 24.06 -5.78
C LYS A 18 25.50 23.18 -5.92
N THR A 19 25.46 22.28 -6.91
CA THR A 19 24.36 21.32 -7.09
C THR A 19 24.21 20.40 -5.88
N ALA A 20 25.33 19.90 -5.33
CA ALA A 20 25.31 19.08 -4.13
C ALA A 20 24.83 19.87 -2.90
N ALA A 21 25.18 21.16 -2.78
CA ALA A 21 24.69 22.03 -1.71
C ALA A 21 23.19 22.31 -1.83
N VAL A 22 22.69 22.62 -3.03
CA VAL A 22 21.26 22.79 -3.31
C VAL A 22 20.50 21.51 -2.97
N ARG A 23 21.00 20.35 -3.40
CA ARG A 23 20.40 19.04 -3.09
C ARG A 23 20.30 18.81 -1.58
N ARG A 24 21.37 19.06 -0.83
CA ARG A 24 21.36 18.93 0.64
C ARG A 24 20.39 19.90 1.31
N GLN A 25 20.27 21.13 0.80
CA GLN A 25 19.32 22.11 1.29
C GLN A 25 17.89 21.64 1.05
N THR A 26 17.56 21.20 -0.16
CA THR A 26 16.25 20.66 -0.50
C THR A 26 15.92 19.40 0.32
N GLU A 27 16.88 18.50 0.52
CA GLU A 27 16.71 17.32 1.38
C GLU A 27 16.45 17.72 2.85
N ALA A 28 17.14 18.75 3.35
CA ALA A 28 16.91 19.29 4.70
C ALA A 28 15.54 19.99 4.83
N ASP A 29 15.11 20.72 3.80
CA ASP A 29 13.82 21.41 3.77
C ASP A 29 12.66 20.41 3.70
N VAL A 30 12.81 19.34 2.90
CA VAL A 30 11.88 18.20 2.87
C VAL A 30 11.84 17.49 4.22
N GLN A 31 12.98 17.27 4.87
CA GLN A 31 13.02 16.62 6.18
C GLN A 31 12.33 17.46 7.26
N LYS A 32 12.44 18.80 7.21
CA LYS A 32 11.72 19.72 8.10
C LYS A 32 10.20 19.68 7.84
N LEU A 33 9.79 19.75 6.58
CA LEU A 33 8.38 19.63 6.19
C LEU A 33 7.78 18.29 6.65
N LEU A 34 8.53 17.19 6.51
CA LEU A 34 8.11 15.87 6.97
C LEU A 34 8.09 15.73 8.50
N ALA A 35 8.89 16.50 9.23
CA ALA A 35 8.87 16.55 10.69
C ALA A 35 7.69 17.39 11.24
N ASP A 36 7.27 18.41 10.49
CA ASP A 36 6.12 19.27 10.83
C ASP A 36 4.78 18.60 10.49
N LEU A 37 4.77 17.73 9.49
CA LEU A 37 3.65 16.84 9.24
C LEU A 37 3.72 15.74 10.31
N ASP A 38 2.82 15.79 11.31
CA ASP A 38 2.59 14.69 12.27
C ASP A 38 1.99 13.48 11.53
N VAL A 39 2.77 12.92 10.59
CA VAL A 39 2.35 11.80 9.75
C VAL A 39 2.47 10.56 10.61
N THR A 40 1.31 10.08 11.04
CA THR A 40 1.24 8.73 11.61
C THR A 40 1.72 7.75 10.54
N PRO A 41 2.80 6.98 10.80
CA PRO A 41 3.25 5.96 9.89
C PRO A 41 2.10 4.98 9.60
N VAL A 42 2.03 4.50 8.36
CA VAL A 42 1.05 3.48 8.00
C VAL A 42 1.36 2.21 8.81
N GLY A 43 0.51 1.90 9.79
CA GLY A 43 0.73 0.79 10.72
C GLY A 43 0.72 -0.58 10.03
N ASP A 44 -0.24 -0.79 9.12
CA ASP A 44 -0.27 -1.96 8.24
C ASP A 44 -0.23 -1.53 6.77
N PRO A 45 0.97 -1.47 6.16
CA PRO A 45 1.14 -1.07 4.76
C PRO A 45 0.46 -2.01 3.77
N LEU A 46 0.30 -3.30 4.09
CA LEU A 46 -0.33 -4.26 3.18
C LEU A 46 -1.84 -4.04 3.16
N ALA A 47 -2.48 -3.92 4.33
CA ALA A 47 -3.90 -3.59 4.41
C ALA A 47 -4.22 -2.24 3.75
N ALA A 48 -3.35 -1.24 3.94
CA ALA A 48 -3.50 0.06 3.30
C ALA A 48 -3.38 -0.03 1.77
N LEU A 49 -2.44 -0.82 1.24
CA LEU A 49 -2.28 -1.03 -0.19
C LEU A 49 -3.47 -1.77 -0.82
N LEU A 50 -4.01 -2.78 -0.16
CA LEU A 50 -5.21 -3.49 -0.63
C LEU A 50 -6.43 -2.56 -0.66
N LYS A 51 -6.61 -1.76 0.40
CA LYS A 51 -7.66 -0.73 0.44
C LYS A 51 -7.51 0.28 -0.69
N LEU A 52 -6.30 0.76 -0.94
CA LEU A 52 -6.01 1.66 -2.06
C LEU A 52 -6.31 1.01 -3.41
N GLY A 53 -5.94 -0.27 -3.58
CA GLY A 53 -6.27 -1.05 -4.77
C GLY A 53 -7.77 -1.06 -5.04
N GLY A 54 -8.59 -1.36 -4.03
CA GLY A 54 -10.04 -1.33 -4.14
C GLY A 54 -10.60 0.06 -4.52
N GLN A 55 -10.06 1.13 -3.93
CA GLN A 55 -10.45 2.50 -4.26
C GLN A 55 -10.11 2.87 -5.71
N VAL A 56 -8.93 2.47 -6.19
CA VAL A 56 -8.51 2.72 -7.58
C VAL A 56 -9.40 1.98 -8.57
N LEU A 57 -9.76 0.73 -8.28
CA LEU A 57 -10.69 -0.03 -9.13
C LEU A 57 -12.09 0.58 -9.16
N ALA A 58 -12.62 0.98 -8.00
CA ALA A 58 -13.90 1.66 -7.91
C ALA A 58 -13.90 2.99 -8.72
N TRP A 59 -12.78 3.71 -8.70
CA TRP A 59 -12.61 4.92 -9.51
C TRP A 59 -12.53 4.64 -11.01
N GLN A 60 -11.80 3.60 -11.43
CA GLN A 60 -11.76 3.18 -12.83
C GLN A 60 -13.16 2.79 -13.32
N GLU A 61 -13.93 2.08 -12.50
CA GLU A 61 -15.31 1.70 -12.84
C GLU A 61 -16.21 2.94 -12.96
N ALA A 62 -16.12 3.87 -12.01
CA ALA A 62 -16.90 5.13 -12.06
C ALA A 62 -16.60 5.95 -13.32
N THR A 63 -15.32 6.07 -13.69
CA THR A 63 -14.91 6.79 -14.91
C THR A 63 -15.28 6.05 -16.19
N ALA A 64 -15.32 4.72 -16.18
CA ALA A 64 -15.83 3.92 -17.30
C ALA A 64 -17.32 4.21 -17.56
N ARG A 65 -18.12 4.35 -16.50
CA ARG A 65 -19.54 4.74 -16.65
C ARG A 65 -19.69 6.10 -17.34
N LEU A 66 -18.88 7.09 -16.96
CA LEU A 66 -18.89 8.41 -17.60
C LEU A 66 -18.54 8.34 -19.10
N VAL A 67 -17.57 7.50 -19.48
CA VAL A 67 -17.22 7.30 -20.89
C VAL A 67 -18.35 6.60 -21.66
N ASN A 68 -19.04 5.65 -21.04
CA ASN A 68 -20.17 4.94 -21.67
C ASN A 68 -21.37 5.84 -21.95
N GLU A 69 -21.51 6.96 -21.22
CA GLU A 69 -22.57 7.96 -21.43
C GLU A 69 -22.25 8.93 -22.59
N LEU A 70 -21.04 8.87 -23.16
CA LEU A 70 -20.64 9.77 -24.25
C LEU A 70 -21.26 9.35 -25.59
N GLU A 71 -21.94 10.30 -26.25
CA GLU A 71 -22.37 10.14 -27.65
C GLU A 71 -21.18 10.16 -28.65
N SER A 72 -20.08 10.81 -28.27
CA SER A 72 -18.85 10.88 -29.06
C SER A 72 -17.64 11.11 -28.16
N ILE A 73 -16.54 10.41 -28.45
CA ILE A 73 -15.26 10.50 -27.73
C ILE A 73 -14.47 11.78 -28.00
N ARG A 74 -14.81 12.51 -29.07
CA ARG A 74 -14.10 13.72 -29.52
C ARG A 74 -15.04 14.91 -29.62
N PHE A 75 -14.51 16.10 -29.40
CA PHE A 75 -15.20 17.37 -29.63
C PHE A 75 -14.31 18.34 -30.40
N ARG A 76 -14.93 19.32 -31.07
CA ARG A 76 -14.22 20.42 -31.73
C ARG A 76 -14.13 21.60 -30.78
N ALA A 77 -12.91 22.02 -30.44
CA ALA A 77 -12.67 23.17 -29.60
C ALA A 77 -12.91 24.49 -30.36
N ALA A 78 -13.03 25.60 -29.62
CA ALA A 78 -13.33 26.92 -30.19
C ALA A 78 -12.28 27.41 -31.22
N ASN A 79 -11.04 26.91 -31.14
CA ASN A 79 -9.97 27.17 -32.09
C ASN A 79 -9.99 26.23 -33.33
N GLY A 80 -11.04 25.41 -33.48
CA GLY A 80 -11.24 24.50 -34.60
C GLY A 80 -10.52 23.16 -34.49
N THR A 81 -9.72 22.91 -33.45
CA THR A 81 -9.00 21.63 -33.29
C THR A 81 -9.90 20.54 -32.73
N GLU A 82 -9.67 19.28 -33.14
CA GLU A 82 -10.29 18.12 -32.48
C GLU A 82 -9.55 17.80 -31.18
N GLN A 83 -10.30 17.55 -30.11
CA GLN A 83 -9.77 17.15 -28.81
C GLN A 83 -10.56 15.97 -28.25
N LEU A 84 -9.89 15.14 -27.45
CA LEU A 84 -10.56 14.11 -26.65
C LEU A 84 -11.38 14.75 -25.53
N ARG A 85 -12.50 14.13 -25.21
CA ARG A 85 -13.29 14.49 -24.04
C ARG A 85 -12.54 14.16 -22.75
N ALA A 86 -12.72 14.99 -21.73
CA ALA A 86 -11.98 14.88 -20.47
C ALA A 86 -12.24 13.55 -19.75
N GLU A 87 -13.46 13.01 -19.89
CA GLU A 87 -13.91 11.73 -19.37
C GLU A 87 -13.06 10.58 -19.91
N VAL A 88 -12.70 10.62 -21.21
CA VAL A 88 -11.83 9.61 -21.84
C VAL A 88 -10.44 9.66 -21.21
N THR A 89 -9.86 10.85 -21.05
CA THR A 89 -8.55 11.02 -20.39
C THR A 89 -8.60 10.61 -18.92
N LEU A 90 -9.70 10.87 -18.21
CA LEU A 90 -9.91 10.44 -16.84
C LEU A 90 -9.92 8.92 -16.72
N PHE A 91 -10.65 8.25 -17.60
CA PHE A 91 -10.74 6.80 -17.66
C PHE A 91 -9.41 6.13 -18.00
N GLU A 92 -8.68 6.62 -19.02
CA GLU A 92 -7.34 6.11 -19.35
C GLU A 92 -6.40 6.20 -18.14
N ARG A 93 -6.36 7.37 -17.49
CA ARG A 93 -5.51 7.57 -16.30
C ARG A 93 -5.97 6.73 -15.10
N ALA A 94 -7.25 6.43 -14.97
CA ALA A 94 -7.74 5.53 -13.92
C ALA A 94 -7.33 4.09 -14.21
N THR A 95 -7.41 3.67 -15.47
CA THR A 95 -6.98 2.36 -15.96
C THR A 95 -5.48 2.14 -15.76
N ASP A 96 -4.64 3.11 -16.12
CA ASP A 96 -3.19 3.03 -15.89
C ASP A 96 -2.84 2.85 -14.41
N ARG A 97 -3.53 3.57 -13.52
CA ARG A 97 -3.35 3.43 -12.07
C ARG A 97 -3.82 2.08 -11.57
N ALA A 98 -4.95 1.57 -12.08
CA ALA A 98 -5.45 0.24 -11.74
C ALA A 98 -4.44 -0.84 -12.13
N CYS A 99 -3.91 -0.80 -13.36
CA CYS A 99 -2.85 -1.69 -13.80
C CYS A 99 -1.61 -1.61 -12.88
N SER A 100 -1.18 -0.40 -12.53
CA SER A 100 0.00 -0.19 -11.68
C SER A 100 -0.18 -0.71 -10.24
N VAL A 101 -1.33 -0.46 -9.61
CA VAL A 101 -1.58 -0.91 -8.23
C VAL A 101 -1.75 -2.42 -8.18
N LEU A 102 -2.46 -3.01 -9.15
CA LEU A 102 -2.63 -4.47 -9.24
C LEU A 102 -1.28 -5.18 -9.50
N ALA A 103 -0.45 -4.64 -10.39
CA ALA A 103 0.88 -5.18 -10.63
C ALA A 103 1.77 -5.09 -9.38
N THR A 104 1.64 -4.03 -8.58
CA THR A 104 2.35 -3.90 -7.30
C THR A 104 1.87 -4.96 -6.30
N ILE A 105 0.56 -5.15 -6.16
CA ILE A 105 -0.04 -6.17 -5.29
C ILE A 105 0.45 -7.56 -5.69
N ALA A 106 0.37 -7.90 -6.98
CA ALA A 106 0.81 -9.19 -7.50
C ALA A 106 2.31 -9.44 -7.24
N ARG A 107 3.17 -8.44 -7.49
CA ARG A 107 4.62 -8.55 -7.29
C ARG A 107 5.02 -8.74 -5.83
N LEU A 108 4.22 -8.21 -4.90
CA LEU A 108 4.49 -8.33 -3.47
C LEU A 108 4.04 -9.68 -2.88
N ASN A 109 3.48 -10.59 -3.70
CA ASN A 109 2.88 -11.86 -3.28
C ASN A 109 2.02 -11.68 -2.01
N ILE A 110 1.17 -10.65 -2.02
CA ILE A 110 0.44 -10.23 -0.81
C ILE A 110 -0.45 -11.36 -0.29
N ASP A 111 -1.05 -12.15 -1.18
CA ASP A 111 -1.92 -13.27 -0.80
C ASP A 111 -1.15 -14.35 -0.03
N GLU A 112 0.04 -14.74 -0.50
CA GLU A 112 0.91 -15.71 0.20
C GLU A 112 1.33 -15.19 1.57
N ARG A 113 1.68 -13.90 1.65
CA ARG A 113 2.12 -13.27 2.90
C ARG A 113 0.98 -13.10 3.90
N LEU A 114 -0.21 -12.71 3.45
CA LEU A 114 -1.38 -12.59 4.31
C LEU A 114 -1.85 -13.95 4.79
N THR A 115 -1.87 -14.96 3.93
CA THR A 115 -2.17 -16.34 4.30
C THR A 115 -1.19 -16.83 5.37
N ALA A 116 0.11 -16.64 5.17
CA ALA A 116 1.14 -17.03 6.14
C ALA A 116 1.08 -16.23 7.46
N VAL A 117 0.56 -15.00 7.46
CA VAL A 117 0.31 -14.25 8.71
C VAL A 117 -0.92 -14.81 9.42
N SER A 118 -2.00 -15.08 8.70
CA SER A 118 -3.22 -15.67 9.23
C SER A 118 -2.96 -17.05 9.85
N GLU A 119 -2.19 -17.90 9.17
CA GLU A 119 -1.80 -19.22 9.67
C GLU A 119 -0.98 -19.12 10.97
N ARG A 120 0.00 -18.22 11.03
CA ARG A 120 0.80 -18.00 12.25
C ARG A 120 -0.04 -17.46 13.41
N GLN A 121 -1.01 -16.60 13.13
CA GLN A 121 -1.95 -16.11 14.14
C GLN A 121 -2.87 -17.23 14.64
N ALA A 122 -3.38 -18.07 13.74
CA ALA A 122 -4.16 -19.26 14.08
C ALA A 122 -3.39 -20.22 14.99
N GLU A 123 -2.13 -20.51 14.65
CA GLU A 123 -1.24 -21.33 15.46
C GLU A 123 -0.97 -20.71 16.83
N ALA A 124 -0.74 -19.39 16.91
CA ALA A 124 -0.53 -18.70 18.17
C ALA A 124 -1.77 -18.74 19.09
N VAL A 125 -2.97 -18.56 18.52
CA VAL A 125 -4.24 -18.66 19.27
C VAL A 125 -4.46 -20.08 19.77
N ILE A 126 -4.28 -21.10 18.92
CA ILE A 126 -4.39 -22.51 19.31
C ILE A 126 -3.37 -22.84 20.41
N GLY A 127 -2.11 -22.40 20.26
CA GLY A 127 -1.08 -22.60 21.27
C GLY A 127 -1.40 -21.93 22.62
N ALA A 128 -1.99 -20.72 22.60
CA ALA A 128 -2.43 -20.05 23.82
C ALA A 128 -3.58 -20.81 24.52
N ILE A 129 -4.53 -21.35 23.75
CA ILE A 129 -5.62 -22.18 24.27
C ILE A 129 -5.05 -23.47 24.87
N GLU A 130 -4.14 -24.15 24.19
CA GLU A 130 -3.50 -25.38 24.69
C GLU A 130 -2.74 -25.12 25.98
N ALA A 131 -1.99 -24.01 26.06
CA ALA A 131 -1.30 -23.61 27.28
C ALA A 131 -2.27 -23.37 28.45
N GLY A 132 -3.39 -22.68 28.19
CA GLY A 132 -4.45 -22.44 29.20
C GLY A 132 -5.13 -23.73 29.67
N LEU A 133 -5.46 -24.63 28.73
CA LEU A 133 -6.06 -25.93 29.03
C LEU A 133 -5.12 -26.83 29.83
N THR A 134 -3.83 -26.83 29.49
CA THR A 134 -2.79 -27.54 30.23
C THR A 134 -2.68 -27.01 31.66
N ALA A 135 -2.67 -25.68 31.84
CA ALA A 135 -2.67 -25.05 33.15
C ALA A 135 -3.93 -25.38 33.98
N ALA A 136 -5.07 -25.60 33.30
CA ALA A 136 -6.32 -26.06 33.92
C ALA A 136 -6.36 -27.59 34.16
N GLY A 137 -5.28 -28.32 33.87
CA GLY A 137 -5.17 -29.77 34.09
C GLY A 137 -5.84 -30.64 33.03
N VAL A 138 -6.26 -30.07 31.90
CA VAL A 138 -6.79 -30.83 30.76
C VAL A 138 -5.61 -31.48 30.02
N SER A 139 -5.68 -32.78 29.80
CA SER A 139 -4.61 -33.57 29.14
C SER A 139 -5.17 -34.79 28.40
N GLY A 140 -4.30 -35.47 27.64
CA GLY A 140 -4.66 -36.68 26.89
C GLY A 140 -5.69 -36.43 25.80
N ASP A 141 -6.63 -37.36 25.64
CA ASP A 141 -7.65 -37.31 24.57
C ASP A 141 -8.48 -36.02 24.58
N ARG A 142 -8.75 -35.46 25.77
CA ARG A 142 -9.50 -34.20 25.91
C ARG A 142 -8.76 -32.99 25.32
N MET A 143 -7.42 -33.01 25.34
CA MET A 143 -6.61 -31.97 24.72
C MET A 143 -6.68 -32.07 23.19
N ILE A 144 -6.65 -33.29 22.65
CA ILE A 144 -6.75 -33.55 21.21
C ILE A 144 -8.12 -33.08 20.69
N ASP A 145 -9.19 -33.39 21.42
CA ASP A 145 -10.54 -32.97 21.07
C ASP A 145 -10.70 -31.44 21.14
N ALA A 146 -10.14 -30.80 22.18
CA ALA A 146 -10.16 -29.35 22.32
C ALA A 146 -9.39 -28.64 21.20
N ARG A 147 -8.21 -29.15 20.82
CA ARG A 147 -7.42 -28.63 19.69
C ARG A 147 -8.21 -28.74 18.38
N ARG A 148 -8.84 -29.89 18.14
CA ARG A 148 -9.66 -30.12 16.94
C ARG A 148 -10.84 -29.16 16.87
N ALA A 149 -11.55 -28.97 18.00
CA ALA A 149 -12.66 -28.04 18.09
C ALA A 149 -12.21 -26.58 17.86
N ALA A 150 -11.11 -26.15 18.49
CA ALA A 150 -10.56 -24.81 18.31
C ALA A 150 -10.19 -24.53 16.85
N ALA A 151 -9.49 -25.47 16.19
CA ALA A 151 -9.13 -25.36 14.78
C ALA A 151 -10.36 -25.30 13.86
N GLN A 152 -11.43 -26.05 14.18
CA GLN A 152 -12.67 -26.03 13.41
C GLN A 152 -13.41 -24.68 13.57
N HIS A 153 -13.48 -24.15 14.78
CA HIS A 153 -14.11 -22.86 15.05
C HIS A 153 -13.37 -21.69 14.40
N LEU A 154 -12.04 -21.70 14.41
CA LEU A 154 -11.25 -20.64 13.79
C LEU A 154 -11.52 -20.52 12.28
N ARG A 155 -11.61 -21.66 11.57
CA ARG A 155 -11.96 -21.70 10.14
C ARG A 155 -13.34 -21.13 9.82
N LEU A 156 -14.29 -21.21 10.76
CA LEU A 156 -15.63 -20.64 10.59
C LEU A 156 -15.64 -19.12 10.76
N VAL A 157 -14.68 -18.57 11.52
CA VAL A 157 -14.54 -17.13 11.76
C VAL A 157 -13.76 -16.44 10.62
N ASP A 158 -12.80 -17.14 10.00
CA ASP A 158 -11.98 -16.62 8.88
C ASP A 158 -12.63 -16.78 7.48
N GLY A 159 -13.85 -17.34 7.39
CA GLY A 159 -14.58 -17.49 6.13
C GLY A 159 -15.23 -16.17 5.65
N PRO A 160 -15.36 -15.93 4.34
CA PRO A 160 -15.92 -14.67 3.83
C PRO A 160 -17.37 -14.51 4.28
N SER A 161 -17.66 -13.39 4.93
CA SER A 161 -19.03 -12.89 5.18
C SER A 161 -19.56 -12.16 3.95
#